data_AF-A0A2V6PK12-F1
#
_entry.id   AF-A0A2V6PK12-F1
#
_cell.length_a   1.000
_cell.length_b   1.000
_cell.length_c   1.000
_cell.angle_alpha   90.00
_cell.angle_beta   90.00
_cell.angle_gamma   90.00
#
_symmetry.space_group_name_H-M   'P 1'
#
loop_
_entity.id
_entity.type
_entity.pdbx_description
1 polymer ?
#
loop_
_entity_poly.entity_id
_entity_poly.type
_entity_poly.pdbx_seq_one_letter_code
_entity_poly.pdbx_strand_id
1 'polypeptide(L)'
;RKKVAQLLELGCRQFAILFDDIRPVLSPEDAKAFESVASAQSFVANNLLQFLRGNVAAADLLFCPTPYCRSMSGPPRHSDYLRQIGKLLESSIRIFWTGPDIISETITVESIRELQRVIRRKPLLWDNLHANDYDQRRVYLGPYAGRPIELRDEVCGILSNPNCEFEANYVPLRTLAMWRCTRTRTRTGTRARRIKAP
;
A
#
# COMPACT_ATOMS: atom_id res chain seq x y z
N ARG A 1 -12.58 -15.01 -12.43
CA ARG A 1 -14.05 -14.74 -12.41
C ARG A 1 -14.83 -15.76 -11.59
N LYS A 2 -14.84 -17.07 -11.92
CA LYS A 2 -15.57 -18.11 -11.12
C LYS A 2 -15.31 -18.03 -9.61
N LYS A 3 -14.03 -17.95 -9.20
CA LYS A 3 -13.66 -17.79 -7.78
C LYS A 3 -14.25 -16.53 -7.13
N VAL A 4 -14.29 -15.43 -7.86
CA VAL A 4 -14.80 -14.15 -7.38
C VAL A 4 -16.34 -14.18 -7.29
N ALA A 5 -17.02 -14.81 -8.24
CA ALA A 5 -18.46 -15.02 -8.20
C ALA A 5 -18.88 -15.79 -6.93
N GLN A 6 -18.18 -16.88 -6.61
CA GLN A 6 -18.40 -17.63 -5.37
C GLN A 6 -18.28 -16.73 -4.12
N LEU A 7 -17.29 -15.84 -4.08
CA LEU A 7 -17.12 -14.93 -2.93
C LEU A 7 -18.20 -13.84 -2.88
N LEU A 8 -18.68 -13.36 -4.03
CA LEU A 8 -19.80 -12.42 -4.11
C LEU A 8 -21.09 -13.04 -3.55
N GLU A 9 -21.36 -14.31 -3.89
CA GLU A 9 -22.50 -15.10 -3.37
C GLU A 9 -22.43 -15.25 -1.85
N LEU A 10 -21.23 -15.39 -1.28
CA LEU A 10 -20.99 -15.41 0.17
C LEU A 10 -21.06 -14.03 0.85
N GLY A 11 -21.36 -12.97 0.09
CA GLY A 11 -21.51 -11.62 0.65
C GLY A 11 -20.27 -10.74 0.62
N CYS A 12 -19.15 -11.19 0.06
CA CYS A 12 -17.95 -10.37 -0.09
C CYS A 12 -18.20 -9.20 -1.05
N ARG A 13 -17.66 -8.00 -0.75
CA ARG A 13 -17.86 -6.77 -1.54
C ARG A 13 -16.57 -6.03 -1.86
N GLN A 14 -15.47 -6.36 -1.18
CA GLN A 14 -14.16 -5.75 -1.34
C GLN A 14 -13.17 -6.83 -1.72
N PHE A 15 -12.38 -6.57 -2.75
CA PHE A 15 -11.47 -7.55 -3.31
C PHE A 15 -10.05 -6.98 -3.40
N ALA A 16 -9.07 -7.87 -3.38
CA ALA A 16 -7.71 -7.56 -3.73
C ALA A 16 -7.24 -8.55 -4.80
N ILE A 17 -6.43 -8.07 -5.74
CA ILE A 17 -5.66 -8.91 -6.66
C ILE A 17 -4.18 -8.62 -6.43
N LEU A 18 -3.41 -9.67 -6.17
CA LEU A 18 -2.03 -9.56 -5.74
C LEU A 18 -1.11 -10.19 -6.80
N PHE A 19 -0.11 -9.41 -7.25
CA PHE A 19 0.91 -9.82 -8.22
C PHE A 19 2.32 -9.72 -7.63
N ASP A 20 2.44 -9.78 -6.31
CA ASP A 20 3.69 -9.88 -5.54
C ASP A 20 4.32 -11.28 -5.68
N ASP A 21 5.62 -11.36 -5.38
CA ASP A 21 6.41 -12.61 -5.30
C ASP A 21 6.36 -13.51 -6.54
N ILE A 22 6.20 -12.90 -7.72
CA ILE A 22 6.29 -13.54 -9.03
C ILE A 22 7.45 -12.97 -9.84
N ARG A 23 7.91 -13.74 -10.83
CA ARG A 23 8.82 -13.21 -11.85
C ARG A 23 8.07 -12.27 -12.78
N PRO A 24 8.56 -11.05 -13.06
CA PRO A 24 7.90 -10.09 -13.94
C PRO A 24 8.20 -10.41 -15.41
N VAL A 25 7.73 -11.56 -15.89
CA VAL A 25 7.93 -12.03 -17.27
C VAL A 25 6.59 -12.47 -17.84
N LEU A 26 6.28 -12.00 -19.05
CA LEU A 26 5.11 -12.47 -19.79
C LEU A 26 5.35 -13.88 -20.34
N SER A 27 4.30 -14.70 -20.39
CA SER A 27 4.34 -15.93 -21.18
C SER A 27 4.52 -15.60 -22.68
N PRO A 28 5.03 -16.53 -23.50
CA PRO A 28 5.10 -16.33 -24.95
C PRO A 28 3.75 -16.00 -25.59
N GLU A 29 2.66 -16.51 -25.01
CA GLU A 29 1.29 -16.24 -25.44
C GLU A 29 0.88 -14.81 -25.07
N ASP A 30 1.11 -14.39 -23.82
CA ASP A 30 0.76 -13.04 -23.37
C ASP A 30 1.61 -11.96 -24.05
N ALA A 31 2.86 -12.27 -24.39
CA ALA A 31 3.74 -11.36 -25.13
C ALA A 31 3.23 -11.03 -26.55
N LYS A 32 2.30 -11.82 -27.09
CA LYS A 32 1.61 -11.50 -28.37
C LYS A 32 0.50 -10.47 -28.19
N ALA A 33 -0.07 -10.37 -27.00
CA ALA A 33 -1.23 -9.52 -26.70
C ALA A 33 -0.87 -8.26 -25.89
N PHE A 34 0.22 -8.30 -25.13
CA PHE A 34 0.61 -7.25 -24.20
C PHE A 34 2.06 -6.84 -24.41
N GLU A 35 2.28 -5.53 -24.45
CA GLU A 35 3.62 -4.93 -24.62
C GLU A 35 4.46 -5.02 -23.33
N SER A 36 3.82 -5.22 -22.18
CA SER A 36 4.49 -5.27 -20.88
C SER A 36 3.68 -6.03 -19.82
N VAL A 37 4.37 -6.47 -18.77
CA VAL A 37 3.74 -7.05 -17.57
C VAL A 37 2.76 -6.07 -16.92
N ALA A 38 3.11 -4.78 -16.85
CA ALA A 38 2.24 -3.75 -16.29
C ALA A 38 0.93 -3.61 -17.09
N SER A 39 1.01 -3.68 -18.43
CA SER A 39 -0.16 -3.61 -19.30
C SER A 39 -1.07 -4.82 -19.15
N ALA A 40 -0.50 -6.03 -19.08
CA ALA A 40 -1.25 -7.26 -18.84
C ALA A 40 -1.96 -7.26 -17.49
N GLN A 41 -1.24 -6.91 -16.42
CA GLN A 41 -1.80 -6.86 -15.06
C GLN A 41 -2.88 -5.78 -14.94
N SER A 42 -2.67 -4.60 -15.54
CA SER A 42 -3.69 -3.54 -15.60
C SER A 42 -4.94 -4.01 -16.34
N PHE A 43 -4.78 -4.70 -17.47
CA PHE A 43 -5.89 -5.27 -18.22
C PHE A 43 -6.70 -6.25 -17.36
N VAL A 44 -6.02 -7.20 -16.69
CA VAL A 44 -6.67 -8.17 -15.80
C VAL A 44 -7.41 -7.48 -14.65
N ALA A 45 -6.77 -6.53 -13.96
CA ALA A 45 -7.34 -5.81 -12.83
C ALA A 45 -8.55 -4.96 -13.25
N ASN A 46 -8.46 -4.22 -14.37
CA ASN A 46 -9.56 -3.42 -14.89
C ASN A 46 -10.76 -4.29 -15.29
N ASN A 47 -10.50 -5.42 -15.97
CA ASN A 47 -11.55 -6.39 -16.33
C ASN A 47 -12.19 -7.04 -15.10
N LEU A 48 -11.41 -7.27 -14.04
CA LEU A 48 -11.93 -7.79 -12.78
C LEU A 48 -12.82 -6.76 -12.09
N LEU A 49 -12.39 -5.50 -12.02
CA LEU A 49 -13.19 -4.41 -11.45
C LEU A 49 -14.50 -4.23 -12.21
N GLN A 50 -14.47 -4.27 -13.55
CA GLN A 50 -15.68 -4.18 -14.37
C GLN A 50 -16.64 -5.34 -14.07
N PHE A 51 -16.13 -6.57 -13.98
CA PHE A 51 -16.92 -7.74 -13.60
C PHE A 51 -17.54 -7.58 -12.21
N LEU A 52 -16.76 -7.12 -11.23
CA LEU A 52 -17.23 -6.87 -9.86
C LEU A 52 -18.35 -5.81 -9.85
N ARG A 53 -18.17 -4.69 -10.54
CA ARG A 53 -19.15 -3.61 -10.62
C ARG A 53 -20.42 -3.97 -11.37
N GLY A 54 -20.34 -4.90 -12.32
CA GLY A 54 -21.51 -5.47 -12.98
C GLY A 54 -22.39 -6.33 -12.05
N ASN A 55 -21.83 -6.83 -10.95
CA ASN A 55 -22.57 -7.61 -9.94
C ASN A 55 -22.91 -6.78 -8.69
N VAL A 56 -22.03 -5.86 -8.29
CA VAL A 56 -22.15 -5.01 -7.11
C VAL A 56 -21.62 -3.63 -7.46
N ALA A 57 -22.50 -2.64 -7.64
CA ALA A 57 -22.12 -1.30 -8.09
C ALA A 57 -21.04 -0.62 -7.21
N ALA A 58 -21.08 -0.85 -5.89
CA ALA A 58 -20.15 -0.29 -4.91
C ALA A 58 -18.86 -1.12 -4.71
N ALA A 59 -18.57 -2.09 -5.59
CA ALA A 59 -17.37 -2.91 -5.43
C ALA A 59 -16.08 -2.11 -5.64
N ASP A 60 -15.12 -2.37 -4.74
CA ASP A 60 -13.77 -1.79 -4.73
C ASP A 60 -12.72 -2.90 -4.97
N LEU A 61 -11.59 -2.52 -5.58
CA LEU A 61 -10.46 -3.40 -5.83
C LEU A 61 -9.15 -2.79 -5.30
N LEU A 62 -8.39 -3.59 -4.58
CA LEU A 62 -6.99 -3.33 -4.23
C LEU A 62 -6.07 -4.09 -5.20
N PHE A 63 -4.93 -3.50 -5.53
CA PHE A 63 -3.93 -4.07 -6.44
C PHE A 63 -2.56 -4.09 -5.77
N CYS A 64 -1.96 -5.28 -5.63
CA CYS A 64 -0.56 -5.39 -5.25
C CYS A 64 0.32 -5.46 -6.51
N PRO A 65 1.18 -4.46 -6.76
CA PRO A 65 2.12 -4.52 -7.88
C PRO A 65 3.20 -5.57 -7.65
N THR A 66 3.85 -6.02 -8.73
CA THR A 66 4.99 -6.94 -8.61
C THR A 66 6.18 -6.31 -7.89
N PRO A 67 6.70 -5.14 -8.30
CA PRO A 67 7.53 -4.33 -7.42
C PRO A 67 6.66 -3.49 -6.48
N TYR A 68 6.53 -3.92 -5.23
CA TYR A 68 5.71 -3.28 -4.20
C TYR A 68 6.51 -2.41 -3.20
N CYS A 69 7.81 -2.26 -3.42
CA CYS A 69 8.70 -1.37 -2.67
C CYS A 69 9.76 -0.74 -3.58
N ARG A 70 10.44 0.31 -3.08
CA ARG A 70 11.46 1.03 -3.85
C ARG A 70 12.66 0.15 -4.19
N SER A 71 13.14 -0.68 -3.27
CA SER A 71 14.29 -1.55 -3.53
C SER A 71 14.05 -2.55 -4.65
N MET A 72 12.79 -2.94 -4.91
CA MET A 72 12.38 -3.73 -6.08
C MET A 72 12.22 -2.89 -7.35
N SER A 73 11.57 -1.72 -7.27
CA SER A 73 11.28 -0.90 -8.46
C SER A 73 12.44 -0.03 -8.93
N GLY A 74 13.47 0.15 -8.10
CA GLY A 74 14.35 1.31 -8.16
C GLY A 74 13.60 2.61 -7.79
N PRO A 75 14.20 3.80 -8.01
CA PRO A 75 13.50 5.07 -7.81
C PRO A 75 12.19 5.11 -8.61
N PRO A 76 11.02 5.40 -8.00
CA PRO A 76 9.73 5.31 -8.69
C PRO A 76 9.69 6.11 -9.99
N ARG A 77 10.31 7.30 -10.00
CA ARG A 77 10.41 8.17 -11.18
C ARG A 77 11.15 7.54 -12.37
N HIS A 78 11.91 6.47 -12.17
CA HIS A 78 12.63 5.75 -13.23
C HIS A 78 11.98 4.40 -13.57
N SER A 79 10.98 3.94 -12.81
CA SER A 79 10.31 2.66 -13.05
C SER A 79 9.29 2.75 -14.19
N ASP A 80 9.57 2.09 -15.31
CA ASP A 80 8.60 1.96 -16.43
C ASP A 80 7.35 1.19 -16.03
N TYR A 81 7.52 0.15 -15.21
CA TYR A 81 6.41 -0.62 -14.68
C TYR A 81 5.44 0.28 -13.90
N LEU A 82 5.93 1.06 -12.92
CA LEU A 82 5.06 1.91 -12.11
C LEU A 82 4.45 3.06 -12.93
N ARG A 83 5.18 3.61 -13.92
CA ARG A 83 4.63 4.60 -14.86
C ARG A 83 3.45 4.02 -15.65
N GLN A 84 3.57 2.79 -16.15
CA GLN A 84 2.51 2.13 -16.89
C GLN A 84 1.32 1.79 -16.00
N ILE A 85 1.54 1.26 -14.80
CA ILE A 85 0.46 1.06 -13.81
C ILE A 85 -0.26 2.38 -13.51
N GLY A 86 0.45 3.48 -13.31
CA GLY A 86 -0.14 4.79 -13.09
C GLY A 86 -1.02 5.27 -14.25
N LYS A 87 -0.64 4.94 -15.50
CA LYS A 87 -1.35 5.32 -16.72
C LYS A 87 -2.54 4.41 -17.06
N LEU A 88 -2.38 3.10 -16.92
CA LEU A 88 -3.28 2.08 -17.48
C LEU A 88 -4.27 1.51 -16.46
N LEU A 89 -3.89 1.45 -15.19
CA LEU A 89 -4.77 0.94 -14.13
C LEU A 89 -5.89 1.95 -13.86
N GLU A 90 -7.12 1.44 -13.75
CA GLU A 90 -8.29 2.28 -13.47
C GLU A 90 -8.07 3.09 -12.18
N SER A 91 -8.40 4.38 -12.26
CA SER A 91 -8.07 5.38 -11.24
C SER A 91 -8.60 5.09 -9.84
N SER A 92 -9.73 4.38 -9.72
CA SER A 92 -10.31 4.02 -8.42
C SER A 92 -9.69 2.78 -7.78
N ILE A 93 -8.87 2.01 -8.50
CA ILE A 93 -8.13 0.87 -7.95
C ILE A 93 -7.01 1.41 -7.04
N ARG A 94 -7.03 0.99 -5.77
CA ARG A 94 -6.02 1.39 -4.78
C ARG A 94 -4.79 0.48 -4.93
N ILE A 95 -3.59 1.06 -4.83
CA ILE A 95 -2.32 0.35 -5.06
C ILE A 95 -1.60 0.17 -3.74
N PHE A 96 -1.19 -1.06 -3.43
CA PHE A 96 -0.32 -1.35 -2.28
C PHE A 96 1.10 -0.82 -2.46
N TRP A 97 1.72 -0.43 -1.34
CA TRP A 97 3.13 -0.06 -1.27
C TRP A 97 3.69 -0.30 0.13
N THR A 98 4.88 -0.89 0.24
CA THR A 98 5.50 -1.19 1.56
C THR A 98 6.53 -0.15 2.00
N GLY A 99 6.87 0.82 1.13
CA GLY A 99 7.83 1.88 1.41
C GLY A 99 9.15 1.73 0.65
N PRO A 100 10.26 2.27 1.19
CA PRO A 100 11.60 2.06 0.64
C PRO A 100 11.98 0.59 0.48
N ASP A 101 11.55 -0.27 1.40
CA ASP A 101 11.86 -1.70 1.43
C ASP A 101 10.62 -2.53 1.72
N ILE A 102 10.75 -3.86 1.59
CA ILE A 102 9.72 -4.81 2.02
C ILE A 102 9.36 -4.52 3.49
N ILE A 103 10.38 -4.36 4.34
CA ILE A 103 10.26 -3.98 5.74
C ILE A 103 10.96 -2.63 5.89
N SER A 104 10.17 -1.56 5.80
CA SER A 104 10.70 -0.20 5.87
C SER A 104 10.87 0.24 7.32
N GLU A 105 12.08 0.57 7.74
CA GLU A 105 12.34 1.18 9.06
C GLU A 105 11.63 2.54 9.15
N THR A 106 11.75 3.36 8.10
CA THR A 106 11.11 4.67 7.99
C THR A 106 10.44 4.83 6.63
N ILE A 107 9.25 5.46 6.61
CA ILE A 107 8.57 5.88 5.38
C ILE A 107 8.33 7.38 5.45
N THR A 108 9.02 8.16 4.61
CA THR A 108 8.93 9.63 4.61
C THR A 108 7.80 10.14 3.72
N VAL A 109 7.29 11.33 4.03
CA VAL A 109 6.29 12.04 3.20
C VAL A 109 6.81 12.24 1.77
N GLU A 110 8.07 12.62 1.63
CA GLU A 110 8.71 12.87 0.34
C GLU A 110 8.77 11.62 -0.52
N SER A 111 9.08 10.46 0.09
CA SER A 111 9.12 9.18 -0.62
C SER A 111 7.76 8.79 -1.19
N ILE A 112 6.68 9.02 -0.43
CA ILE A 112 5.31 8.75 -0.89
C ILE A 112 4.86 9.77 -1.94
N ARG A 113 5.21 11.05 -1.79
CA ARG A 113 4.94 12.07 -2.83
C ARG A 113 5.66 11.77 -4.15
N GLU A 114 6.89 11.26 -4.11
CA GLU A 114 7.59 10.78 -5.31
C GLU A 114 6.80 9.67 -5.99
N LEU A 115 6.36 8.65 -5.24
CA LEU A 115 5.55 7.57 -5.76
C LEU A 115 4.23 8.07 -6.37
N GLN A 116 3.49 8.92 -5.66
CA GLN A 116 2.20 9.46 -6.09
C GLN A 116 2.27 10.13 -7.47
N ARG A 117 3.36 10.87 -7.79
CA ARG A 117 3.54 11.49 -9.12
C ARG A 117 3.62 10.47 -10.24
N VAL A 118 4.08 9.26 -9.94
CA VAL A 118 4.26 8.18 -10.91
C VAL A 118 3.00 7.33 -11.03
N ILE A 119 2.46 6.87 -9.90
CA ILE A 119 1.27 6.01 -9.88
C ILE A 119 -0.05 6.80 -9.99
N ARG A 120 0.01 8.13 -9.91
CA ARG A 120 -1.10 9.08 -10.11
C ARG A 120 -2.26 8.94 -9.12
N ARG A 121 -1.99 8.44 -7.90
CA ARG A 121 -2.94 8.28 -6.80
C ARG A 121 -2.21 8.10 -5.47
N LYS A 122 -2.91 8.30 -4.35
CA LYS A 122 -2.38 7.98 -3.02
C LYS A 122 -2.28 6.45 -2.86
N PRO A 123 -1.12 5.90 -2.46
CA PRO A 123 -0.99 4.47 -2.22
C PRO A 123 -1.72 4.07 -0.93
N LEU A 124 -2.03 2.78 -0.81
CA LEU A 124 -2.41 2.11 0.43
C LEU A 124 -1.14 1.46 1.00
N LEU A 125 -0.72 1.84 2.20
CA LEU A 125 0.47 1.20 2.77
C LEU A 125 0.12 -0.23 3.21
N TRP A 126 0.93 -1.19 2.76
CA TRP A 126 0.99 -2.52 3.34
C TRP A 126 2.24 -2.53 4.22
N ASP A 127 2.06 -2.36 5.52
CA ASP A 127 3.15 -2.06 6.42
C ASP A 127 3.66 -3.31 7.14
N ASN A 128 4.87 -3.75 6.78
CA ASN A 128 5.51 -4.94 7.35
C ASN A 128 6.40 -4.63 8.57
N LEU A 129 6.30 -3.45 9.18
CA LEU A 129 7.16 -3.04 10.32
C LEU A 129 7.23 -4.08 11.45
N HIS A 130 6.16 -4.86 11.65
CA HIS A 130 6.07 -5.87 12.71
C HIS A 130 5.87 -7.30 12.18
N ALA A 131 6.01 -7.53 10.87
CA ALA A 131 5.91 -8.87 10.31
C ALA A 131 7.13 -9.71 10.75
N ASN A 132 6.95 -11.01 10.99
CA ASN A 132 8.03 -11.94 11.32
C ASN A 132 7.95 -13.29 10.59
N ASP A 133 7.07 -13.40 9.60
CA ASP A 133 6.92 -14.57 8.73
C ASP A 133 8.23 -14.95 8.01
N TYR A 134 9.07 -13.96 7.70
CA TYR A 134 10.39 -14.17 7.10
C TYR A 134 11.50 -14.61 8.08
N ASP A 135 11.32 -14.42 9.39
CA ASP A 135 12.26 -14.85 10.43
C ASP A 135 11.54 -15.10 11.78
N GLN A 136 11.08 -16.35 11.95
CA GLN A 136 10.33 -16.78 13.13
C GLN A 136 11.16 -16.80 14.43
N ARG A 137 12.46 -16.48 14.39
CA ARG A 137 13.29 -16.32 15.60
C ARG A 137 13.15 -14.94 16.22
N ARG A 138 12.47 -14.01 15.54
CA ARG A 138 12.25 -12.64 15.98
C ARG A 138 10.77 -12.39 16.20
N VAL A 139 10.45 -11.61 17.23
CA VAL A 139 9.10 -11.13 17.52
C VAL A 139 9.17 -9.64 17.80
N TYR A 140 8.27 -8.87 17.19
CA TYR A 140 8.28 -7.41 17.23
C TYR A 140 7.17 -6.88 18.14
N LEU A 141 7.56 -6.55 19.38
CA LEU A 141 6.66 -6.02 20.42
C LEU A 141 6.75 -4.49 20.57
N GLY A 142 7.55 -3.84 19.72
CA GLY A 142 7.76 -2.39 19.75
C GLY A 142 6.53 -1.58 19.32
N PRO A 143 6.54 -0.25 19.54
CA PRO A 143 5.48 0.63 19.07
C PRO A 143 5.58 0.89 17.57
N TYR A 144 4.44 1.18 16.95
CA TYR A 144 4.38 1.70 15.58
C TYR A 144 5.11 3.05 15.47
N ALA A 145 6.18 3.07 14.67
CA ALA A 145 7.11 4.20 14.57
C ALA A 145 7.69 4.34 13.13
N GLY A 146 8.49 5.37 12.90
CA GLY A 146 9.14 5.63 11.60
C GLY A 146 8.19 6.15 10.50
N ARG A 147 6.93 6.45 10.84
CA ARG A 147 5.95 7.09 9.94
C ARG A 147 5.53 8.43 10.56
N PRO A 148 5.97 9.58 10.01
CA PRO A 148 5.56 10.88 10.54
C PRO A 148 4.03 11.06 10.44
N ILE A 149 3.46 11.90 11.30
CA ILE A 149 2.00 12.08 11.40
C ILE A 149 1.40 12.62 10.08
N GLU A 150 2.17 13.49 9.43
CA GLU A 150 1.88 14.12 8.14
C GLU A 150 1.71 13.09 7.01
N LEU A 151 2.25 11.88 7.16
CA LEU A 151 2.12 10.81 6.16
C LEU A 151 0.66 10.43 5.89
N ARG A 152 -0.24 10.64 6.86
CA ARG A 152 -1.69 10.37 6.71
C ARG A 152 -2.32 11.11 5.56
N ASP A 153 -1.83 12.32 5.28
CA ASP A 153 -2.37 13.14 4.21
C ASP A 153 -1.89 12.68 2.82
N GLU A 154 -0.92 11.77 2.76
CA GLU A 154 -0.27 11.31 1.53
C GLU A 154 -0.68 9.89 1.12
N VAL A 155 -1.35 9.14 2.00
CA VAL A 155 -1.77 7.76 1.77
C VAL A 155 -3.30 7.65 1.86
N CYS A 156 -3.89 6.66 1.20
CA CYS A 156 -5.33 6.39 1.29
C CYS A 156 -5.70 5.45 2.45
N GLY A 157 -4.69 4.85 3.10
CA GLY A 157 -4.84 4.01 4.28
C GLY A 157 -3.53 3.31 4.64
N ILE A 158 -3.57 2.55 5.72
CA ILE A 158 -2.50 1.67 6.17
C ILE A 158 -3.12 0.34 6.61
N LEU A 159 -2.63 -0.77 6.06
CA LEU A 159 -2.88 -2.13 6.53
C LEU A 159 -1.58 -2.65 7.15
N SER A 160 -1.62 -3.06 8.42
CA SER A 160 -0.46 -3.65 9.09
C SER A 160 -0.38 -5.13 8.74
N ASN A 161 0.80 -5.61 8.35
CA ASN A 161 1.14 -7.03 8.38
C ASN A 161 1.76 -7.34 9.74
N PRO A 162 1.09 -8.13 10.60
CA PRO A 162 1.49 -8.35 11.98
C PRO A 162 2.52 -9.48 12.13
N ASN A 163 2.96 -9.72 13.37
CA ASN A 163 3.62 -10.99 13.72
C ASN A 163 2.64 -12.15 13.48
N CYS A 164 3.17 -13.34 13.19
CA CYS A 164 2.39 -14.58 13.09
C CYS A 164 1.70 -14.92 14.42
N GLU A 165 2.36 -14.68 15.56
CA GLU A 165 1.82 -14.95 16.89
C GLU A 165 0.76 -13.91 17.26
N PHE A 166 -0.51 -14.33 17.33
CA PHE A 166 -1.65 -13.43 17.55
C PHE A 166 -1.46 -12.48 18.76
N GLU A 167 -1.07 -13.02 19.91
CA GLU A 167 -0.92 -12.25 21.16
C GLU A 167 0.24 -11.23 21.13
N ALA A 168 1.23 -11.43 20.26
CA ALA A 168 2.36 -10.51 20.13
C ALA A 168 1.94 -9.16 19.52
N ASN A 169 0.74 -9.07 18.93
CA ASN A 169 0.31 -7.93 18.15
C ASN A 169 -0.43 -6.84 18.94
N TYR A 170 -0.64 -7.03 20.25
CA TYR A 170 -1.36 -6.06 21.08
C TYR A 170 -0.71 -4.67 21.05
N VAL A 171 0.60 -4.58 21.32
CA VAL A 171 1.32 -3.30 21.35
C VAL A 171 1.44 -2.68 19.94
N PRO A 172 1.88 -3.42 18.89
CA PRO A 172 1.89 -2.93 17.51
C PRO A 172 0.56 -2.32 17.05
N LEU A 173 -0.55 -3.04 17.22
CA LEU A 173 -1.86 -2.60 16.72
C LEU A 173 -2.42 -1.44 17.55
N ARG A 174 -2.26 -1.48 18.88
CA ARG A 174 -2.70 -0.38 19.75
C ARG A 174 -1.97 0.91 19.43
N THR A 175 -0.66 0.85 19.21
CA THR A 175 0.15 2.03 18.90
C THR A 175 -0.07 2.55 17.48
N LEU A 176 -0.39 1.69 16.50
CA LEU A 176 -0.87 2.11 15.18
C LEU A 176 -2.20 2.87 15.28
N ALA A 177 -3.15 2.38 16.09
CA ALA A 177 -4.40 3.09 16.34
C ALA A 177 -4.19 4.44 17.03
N MET A 178 -3.28 4.49 18.01
CA MET A 178 -2.89 5.75 18.67
C MET A 178 -2.24 6.73 17.70
N TRP A 179 -1.33 6.24 16.85
CA TRP A 179 -0.77 7.02 15.75
C TRP A 179 -1.93 7.62 14.96
N ARG A 180 -2.80 6.81 14.33
CA ARG A 180 -3.96 7.28 13.53
C ARG A 180 -4.81 8.37 14.21
N CYS A 181 -5.03 8.27 15.53
CA CYS A 181 -5.86 9.20 16.29
C CYS A 181 -5.11 10.45 16.79
N THR A 182 -3.78 10.50 16.67
CA THR A 182 -2.98 11.65 17.13
C THR A 182 -3.35 12.91 16.35
N ARG A 183 -3.73 13.99 17.04
CA ARG A 183 -4.07 15.27 16.42
C ARG A 183 -2.79 15.99 16.02
N THR A 184 -2.70 16.47 14.78
CA THR A 184 -1.68 17.45 14.40
C THR A 184 -1.97 18.73 15.16
N ARG A 185 -1.03 19.20 16.00
CA ARG A 185 -1.11 20.58 16.49
C ARG A 185 -0.85 21.46 15.27
N THR A 186 -1.89 22.09 14.75
CA THR A 186 -1.75 23.25 13.85
C THR A 186 -0.77 24.21 14.52
N ARG A 187 0.28 24.64 13.81
CA ARG A 187 1.16 25.75 14.23
C ARG A 187 0.32 27.05 14.26
N THR A 188 -0.57 27.18 15.23
CA THR A 188 -1.10 28.49 15.60
C THR A 188 0.02 29.19 16.37
N GLY A 189 0.63 30.18 15.71
CA GLY A 189 1.74 30.95 16.24
C GLY A 189 1.45 31.47 17.64
N THR A 190 2.03 30.79 18.64
CA THR A 190 2.04 31.30 20.00
C THR A 190 3.43 31.89 20.20
N ARG A 191 3.52 33.22 20.09
CA ARG A 191 4.68 34.00 20.53
C ARG A 191 5.08 33.50 21.92
N ALA A 192 6.26 32.93 22.04
CA ALA A 192 6.87 32.65 23.33
C ALA A 192 6.99 33.97 24.09
N ARG A 193 6.17 34.18 25.13
CA ARG A 193 6.44 35.22 26.12
C ARG A 193 7.69 34.77 26.88
N ARG A 194 8.81 35.48 26.66
CA ARG A 194 9.98 35.40 27.53
C ARG A 194 9.54 35.82 28.93
N ILE A 195 9.57 34.88 29.86
CA ILE A 195 9.58 35.19 31.29
C ILE A 195 11.01 35.62 31.61
N LYS A 196 11.20 36.89 31.99
CA LYS A 196 12.42 37.33 32.67
C LYS A 196 12.33 36.81 34.11
N ALA A 197 13.32 36.04 34.54
CA ALA A 197 13.52 35.71 35.94
C ALA A 197 14.08 36.95 36.69
N PRO A 198 13.77 37.09 38.01
CA PRO A 198 14.32 38.16 38.85
C PRO A 198 15.83 38.05 39.04
#